data_AF-A0A6B2AWK8-F1
#
_entry.id   AF-A0A6B2AWK8-F1
#
_cell.length_a   1.000
_cell.length_b   1.000
_cell.length_c   1.000
_cell.angle_alpha   90.00
_cell.angle_beta   90.00
_cell.angle_gamma   90.00
#
_symmetry.space_group_name_H-M   'P 1'
#
loop_
_entity.id
_entity.type
_entity.pdbx_description
1 polymer ?
#
loop_
_entity_poly.entity_id
_entity_poly.type
_entity_poly.pdbx_seq_one_letter_code
_entity_poly.pdbx_strand_id
1 'polypeptide(L)'
;MNINGVSNPANIPQQMGLVTGAKHVDPTEDVSLQEAIASEVKTTEKNVFYKYQKEPWLLESINEHITNRLDYVAHKKRLDVVELALVNVTYDSFRKELQETHPDIARKNFGFTLSESASIKIIDYDNSLTENDTSVLTHAINGFREFKEQLQHHAKTIMTLVDHDHETFGGRYKLDISNFQDVIDYGKIMNTSVQKMQDEWIQQVQSNAEKRDFSYISLAV
;
A
#
# COMPACT_ATOMS: atom_id res chain seq x y z
N MET A 1 29.28 -47.67 14.90
CA MET A 1 30.10 -48.64 14.15
C MET A 1 29.46 -50.02 14.32
N ASN A 2 28.81 -50.54 13.27
CA ASN A 2 28.59 -51.95 12.85
C ASN A 2 27.34 -52.02 11.95
N ILE A 3 27.46 -51.95 10.61
CA ILE A 3 27.61 -52.99 9.56
C ILE A 3 26.48 -54.03 9.43
N ASN A 4 25.77 -53.96 8.28
CA ASN A 4 25.24 -54.98 7.34
C ASN A 4 24.54 -56.24 7.89
N GLY A 5 23.49 -56.84 7.33
CA GLY A 5 22.76 -56.70 6.07
C GLY A 5 21.90 -57.95 5.82
N VAL A 6 20.76 -57.76 5.13
CA VAL A 6 20.03 -58.67 4.20
C VAL A 6 19.64 -60.10 4.61
N SER A 7 18.33 -60.42 4.51
CA SER A 7 17.80 -61.61 3.79
C SER A 7 16.28 -61.51 3.58
N ASN A 8 15.86 -61.67 2.32
CA ASN A 8 14.49 -61.91 1.83
C ASN A 8 14.37 -63.41 1.48
N PRO A 9 13.18 -64.05 1.34
CA PRO A 9 12.58 -64.07 -0.01
C PRO A 9 11.05 -64.34 -0.15
N ALA A 10 10.57 -63.99 -1.35
CA ALA A 10 9.63 -64.70 -2.24
C ALA A 10 8.14 -64.89 -1.88
N ASN A 11 7.26 -64.27 -2.69
CA ASN A 11 6.43 -65.05 -3.61
C ASN A 11 6.05 -64.25 -4.89
N ILE A 12 6.16 -64.93 -6.02
CA ILE A 12 5.92 -64.57 -7.45
C ILE A 12 4.48 -65.09 -7.75
N PRO A 13 3.65 -64.59 -8.71
CA PRO A 13 4.04 -64.54 -10.12
C PRO A 13 3.53 -63.44 -11.06
N GLN A 14 4.28 -63.41 -12.16
CA GLN A 14 4.24 -62.63 -13.39
C GLN A 14 2.93 -62.78 -14.19
N GLN A 15 2.61 -61.75 -14.97
CA GLN A 15 2.34 -61.93 -16.40
C GLN A 15 2.64 -60.64 -17.19
N MET A 16 3.39 -60.81 -18.28
CA MET A 16 3.73 -59.77 -19.26
C MET A 16 2.60 -59.59 -20.28
N GLY A 17 2.42 -58.34 -20.71
CA GLY A 17 1.74 -57.97 -21.96
C GLY A 17 2.25 -56.61 -22.43
N LEU A 18 3.10 -56.61 -23.47
CA LEU A 18 3.43 -55.41 -24.26
C LEU A 18 2.19 -54.95 -25.03
N VAL A 19 2.06 -53.64 -25.31
CA VAL A 19 1.85 -53.04 -26.65
C VAL A 19 1.56 -51.52 -26.57
N THR A 20 2.45 -50.75 -27.21
CA THR A 20 2.34 -49.46 -27.92
C THR A 20 1.44 -48.29 -27.43
N GLY A 21 2.09 -47.14 -27.20
CA GLY A 21 1.86 -45.89 -27.93
C GLY A 21 0.54 -45.12 -27.77
N ALA A 22 0.57 -44.01 -27.03
CA ALA A 22 0.00 -42.71 -27.40
C ALA A 22 0.34 -41.68 -26.31
N LYS A 23 0.89 -40.51 -26.69
CA LYS A 23 0.92 -39.33 -25.82
C LYS A 23 -0.54 -38.91 -25.58
N HIS A 24 -1.08 -39.24 -24.42
CA HIS A 24 -2.28 -38.57 -23.92
C HIS A 24 -1.77 -37.40 -23.07
N VAL A 25 -1.83 -36.19 -23.62
CA VAL A 25 -1.78 -34.97 -22.81
C VAL A 25 -3.08 -34.99 -22.02
N ASP A 26 -2.96 -35.14 -20.72
CA ASP A 26 -4.10 -35.18 -19.82
C ASP A 26 -4.70 -33.76 -19.75
N PRO A 27 -6.00 -33.55 -20.09
CA PRO A 27 -6.63 -32.22 -20.04
C PRO A 27 -6.64 -31.61 -18.63
N THR A 28 -6.34 -32.43 -17.62
CA THR A 28 -6.44 -32.12 -16.20
C THR A 28 -5.32 -31.19 -15.70
N GLU A 29 -4.13 -31.22 -16.31
CA GLU A 29 -3.02 -30.33 -15.90
C GLU A 29 -3.25 -28.86 -16.33
N ASP A 30 -3.85 -28.64 -17.50
CA ASP A 30 -4.12 -27.29 -18.03
C ASP A 30 -5.26 -26.60 -17.25
N VAL A 31 -6.28 -27.35 -16.84
CA VAL A 31 -7.35 -26.83 -15.97
C VAL A 31 -6.81 -26.48 -14.57
N SER A 32 -5.90 -27.29 -14.02
CA SER A 32 -5.27 -27.02 -12.72
C SER A 32 -4.35 -25.79 -12.75
N LEU A 33 -3.61 -25.57 -13.84
CA LEU A 33 -2.81 -24.36 -14.02
C LEU A 33 -3.70 -23.13 -14.20
N GLN A 34 -4.77 -23.22 -15.00
CA GLN A 34 -5.69 -22.10 -15.21
C GLN A 34 -6.46 -21.74 -13.94
N GLU A 35 -6.85 -22.72 -13.13
CA GLU A 35 -7.46 -22.49 -11.81
C GLU A 35 -6.46 -21.92 -10.81
N ALA A 36 -5.21 -22.36 -10.82
CA ALA A 36 -4.15 -21.80 -9.99
C ALA A 36 -3.82 -20.36 -10.38
N ILE A 37 -3.72 -20.07 -11.68
CA ILE A 37 -3.51 -18.72 -12.23
C ILE A 37 -4.73 -17.84 -11.95
N ALA A 38 -5.96 -18.34 -12.11
CA ALA A 38 -7.17 -17.56 -11.80
C ALA A 38 -7.32 -17.31 -10.29
N SER A 39 -6.89 -18.26 -9.45
CA SER A 39 -6.83 -18.10 -8.00
C SER A 39 -5.75 -17.11 -7.59
N GLU A 40 -4.54 -17.20 -8.16
CA GLU A 40 -3.48 -16.21 -7.98
C GLU A 40 -3.95 -14.83 -8.44
N VAL A 41 -4.51 -14.67 -9.64
CA VAL A 41 -5.05 -13.41 -10.16
C VAL A 41 -6.15 -12.85 -9.24
N LYS A 42 -7.08 -13.67 -8.73
CA LYS A 42 -8.07 -13.22 -7.72
C LYS A 42 -7.43 -12.81 -6.39
N THR A 43 -6.35 -13.45 -5.99
CA THR A 43 -5.62 -13.15 -4.74
C THR A 43 -4.76 -11.89 -4.90
N THR A 44 -4.16 -11.70 -6.08
CA THR A 44 -3.40 -10.52 -6.49
C THR A 44 -4.31 -9.31 -6.65
N GLU A 45 -5.50 -9.45 -7.24
CA GLU A 45 -6.51 -8.37 -7.30
C GLU A 45 -7.01 -7.96 -5.90
N LYS A 46 -7.08 -8.89 -4.95
CA LYS A 46 -7.48 -8.61 -3.56
C LYS A 46 -6.43 -7.85 -2.76
N ASN A 47 -5.17 -7.83 -3.20
CA ASN A 47 -4.04 -7.30 -2.45
C ASN A 47 -3.44 -6.00 -3.04
N VAL A 48 -4.08 -5.42 -4.05
CA VAL A 48 -3.66 -4.11 -4.57
C VAL A 48 -4.08 -3.02 -3.58
N PHE A 49 -3.10 -2.32 -3.00
CA PHE A 49 -3.36 -1.25 -2.02
C PHE A 49 -4.25 -0.15 -2.59
N TYR A 50 -3.97 0.31 -3.81
CA TYR A 50 -4.74 1.33 -4.51
C TYR A 50 -4.79 1.02 -6.01
N LYS A 51 -5.96 1.18 -6.62
CA LYS A 51 -6.17 0.98 -8.06
C LYS A 51 -6.85 2.21 -8.63
N TYR A 52 -6.20 2.83 -9.62
CA TYR A 52 -6.79 3.92 -10.39
C TYR A 52 -8.14 3.48 -10.98
N GLN A 53 -9.13 4.34 -10.84
CA GLN A 53 -10.43 4.20 -11.50
C GLN A 53 -10.64 5.40 -12.39
N LYS A 54 -11.08 5.21 -13.63
CA LYS A 54 -11.27 6.34 -14.56
C LYS A 54 -12.37 7.30 -14.09
N GLU A 55 -13.47 6.74 -13.59
CA GLU A 55 -14.68 7.48 -13.20
C GLU A 55 -15.24 6.91 -11.88
N PRO A 56 -14.49 7.01 -10.76
CA PRO A 56 -14.89 6.40 -9.48
C PRO A 56 -16.23 6.92 -8.96
N TRP A 57 -16.64 8.13 -9.34
CA TRP A 57 -17.94 8.70 -8.99
C TRP A 57 -19.15 7.98 -9.61
N LEU A 58 -18.95 7.12 -10.61
CA LEU A 58 -20.01 6.27 -11.16
C LEU A 58 -20.06 4.88 -10.48
N LEU A 59 -19.02 4.52 -9.74
CA LEU A 59 -18.84 3.19 -9.14
C LEU A 59 -19.02 3.22 -7.62
N GLU A 60 -18.49 4.24 -6.97
CA GLU A 60 -18.61 4.45 -5.54
C GLU A 60 -19.98 5.10 -5.26
N SER A 61 -20.95 4.30 -4.82
CA SER A 61 -22.26 4.78 -4.35
C SER A 61 -22.14 5.48 -2.99
N ILE A 62 -21.32 6.53 -2.90
CA ILE A 62 -21.11 7.35 -1.70
C ILE A 62 -22.39 8.12 -1.36
N ASN A 63 -23.01 8.69 -2.39
CA ASN A 63 -24.20 9.52 -2.32
C ASN A 63 -24.85 9.54 -3.71
N GLU A 64 -26.17 9.35 -3.78
CA GLU A 64 -26.93 9.34 -5.03
C GLU A 64 -26.83 10.64 -5.85
N HIS A 65 -26.42 11.75 -5.23
CA HIS A 65 -26.23 13.04 -5.89
C HIS A 65 -24.82 13.26 -6.45
N ILE A 66 -23.82 12.45 -6.08
CA ILE A 66 -22.45 12.58 -6.61
C ILE A 66 -22.38 11.77 -7.91
N THR A 67 -22.56 12.45 -9.03
CA THR A 67 -22.63 11.83 -10.37
C THR A 67 -21.53 12.34 -11.32
N ASN A 68 -20.69 13.26 -10.86
CA ASN A 68 -19.63 13.87 -11.66
C ASN A 68 -18.34 14.04 -10.86
N ARG A 69 -17.23 14.25 -11.58
CA ARG A 69 -15.89 14.41 -10.99
C ARG A 69 -15.79 15.58 -10.02
N LEU A 70 -16.42 16.73 -10.31
CA LEU A 70 -16.28 17.94 -9.51
C LEU A 70 -16.86 17.73 -8.10
N ASP A 71 -18.08 17.20 -8.02
CA ASP A 71 -18.73 16.92 -6.73
C ASP A 71 -18.00 15.81 -5.96
N TYR A 72 -17.49 14.81 -6.67
CA TYR A 72 -16.71 13.73 -6.08
C TYR A 72 -15.38 14.23 -5.47
N VAL A 73 -14.63 15.05 -6.22
CA VAL A 73 -13.40 15.68 -5.73
C VAL A 73 -13.72 16.60 -4.54
N ALA A 74 -14.79 17.40 -4.62
CA ALA A 74 -15.20 18.25 -3.51
C ALA A 74 -15.57 17.45 -2.26
N HIS A 75 -16.20 16.28 -2.43
CA HIS A 75 -16.45 15.35 -1.34
C HIS A 75 -15.15 14.78 -0.75
N LYS A 76 -14.22 14.28 -1.61
CA LYS A 76 -12.93 13.75 -1.15
C LYS A 76 -12.07 14.80 -0.45
N LYS A 77 -12.09 16.06 -0.89
CA LYS A 77 -11.42 17.17 -0.19
C LYS A 77 -11.97 17.40 1.22
N ARG A 78 -13.28 17.24 1.43
CA ARG A 78 -13.87 17.30 2.78
C ARG A 78 -13.48 16.10 3.63
N LEU A 79 -13.44 14.91 3.01
CA LEU A 79 -13.03 13.68 3.69
C LEU A 79 -11.56 13.75 4.13
N ASP A 80 -10.67 14.23 3.26
CA ASP A 80 -9.25 14.50 3.52
C ASP A 80 -9.04 15.31 4.81
N VAL A 81 -9.78 16.41 4.98
CA VAL A 81 -9.71 17.25 6.19
C VAL A 81 -10.11 16.48 7.46
N VAL A 82 -11.17 15.66 7.38
CA VAL A 82 -11.64 14.86 8.53
C VAL A 82 -10.65 13.75 8.86
N GLU A 83 -10.12 13.07 7.85
CA GLU A 83 -9.12 12.01 7.99
C GLU A 83 -7.82 12.56 8.60
N LEU A 84 -7.32 13.71 8.13
CA LEU A 84 -6.16 14.39 8.71
C LEU A 84 -6.37 14.75 10.18
N ALA A 85 -7.54 15.29 10.53
CA ALA A 85 -7.84 15.61 11.92
C ALA A 85 -7.82 14.38 12.82
N LEU A 86 -8.37 13.25 12.33
CA LEU A 86 -8.35 11.98 13.06
C LEU A 86 -6.93 11.42 13.21
N VAL A 87 -6.15 11.41 12.12
CA VAL A 87 -4.74 11.00 12.13
C VAL A 87 -3.95 11.86 13.13
N ASN A 88 -4.17 13.18 13.15
CA ASN A 88 -3.47 14.07 14.06
C ASN A 88 -3.78 13.79 15.54
N VAL A 89 -5.06 13.58 15.89
CA VAL A 89 -5.46 13.23 17.26
C VAL A 89 -4.83 11.91 17.72
N THR A 90 -4.80 10.91 16.82
CA THR A 90 -4.19 9.62 17.13
C THR A 90 -2.66 9.74 17.24
N TYR A 91 -2.02 10.52 16.37
CA TYR A 91 -0.59 10.79 16.45
C TYR A 91 -0.19 11.54 17.73
N ASP A 92 -0.96 12.54 18.15
CA ASP A 92 -0.74 13.23 19.43
C ASP A 92 -0.82 12.26 20.62
N SER A 93 -1.73 11.29 20.55
CA SER A 93 -1.85 10.23 21.58
C SER A 93 -0.65 9.30 21.56
N PHE A 94 -0.18 8.90 20.37
CA PHE A 94 1.04 8.11 20.20
C PHE A 94 2.27 8.84 20.76
N ARG A 95 2.43 10.14 20.48
CA ARG A 95 3.55 10.95 20.98
C ARG A 95 3.56 11.03 22.50
N LYS A 96 2.39 11.12 23.16
CA LYS A 96 2.27 11.08 24.62
C LYS A 96 2.70 9.73 25.19
N GLU A 97 2.20 8.63 24.63
CA GLU A 97 2.57 7.28 25.08
C GLU A 97 4.07 7.01 24.85
N LEU A 98 4.62 7.46 23.73
CA LEU A 98 6.05 7.35 23.45
C LEU A 98 6.89 8.16 24.45
N GLN A 99 6.43 9.36 24.84
CA GLN A 99 7.10 10.20 25.83
C GLN A 99 7.10 9.56 27.23
N GLU A 100 6.04 8.82 27.58
CA GLU A 100 5.92 8.11 28.87
C GLU A 100 6.74 6.82 28.90
N THR A 101 6.74 6.05 27.81
CA THR A 101 7.35 4.71 27.76
C THR A 101 8.81 4.72 27.28
N HIS A 102 9.17 5.62 26.37
CA HIS A 102 10.48 5.73 25.75
C HIS A 102 10.90 7.22 25.61
N PRO A 103 11.04 7.96 26.73
CA PRO A 103 11.33 9.40 26.71
C PRO A 103 12.60 9.75 25.91
N ASP A 104 13.56 8.83 25.88
CA ASP A 104 14.82 9.00 25.17
C ASP A 104 14.69 9.00 23.65
N ILE A 105 13.70 8.26 23.14
CA ILE A 105 13.34 8.19 21.74
C ILE A 105 12.40 9.35 21.39
N ALA A 106 11.44 9.67 22.27
CA ALA A 106 10.44 10.71 22.06
C ALA A 106 11.03 12.11 21.81
N ARG A 107 12.21 12.39 22.39
CA ARG A 107 12.96 13.65 22.20
C ARG A 107 13.72 13.75 20.88
N LYS A 108 13.83 12.66 20.12
CA LYS A 108 14.54 12.64 18.83
C LYS A 108 13.64 13.16 17.72
N ASN A 109 14.27 13.68 16.67
CA ASN A 109 13.57 14.24 15.52
C ASN A 109 13.38 13.16 14.46
N PHE A 110 12.15 12.68 14.28
CA PHE A 110 11.82 11.67 13.29
C PHE A 110 10.49 11.99 12.60
N GLY A 111 10.37 11.53 11.36
CA GLY A 111 9.15 11.52 10.59
C GLY A 111 8.63 10.10 10.40
N PHE A 112 7.56 9.99 9.62
CA PHE A 112 7.04 8.70 9.22
C PHE A 112 6.26 8.81 7.91
N THR A 113 6.20 7.70 7.19
CA THR A 113 5.48 7.55 5.92
C THR A 113 4.92 6.14 5.81
N LEU A 114 4.30 5.79 4.68
CA LEU A 114 3.92 4.42 4.36
C LEU A 114 4.96 3.81 3.41
N SER A 115 5.45 2.61 3.76
CA SER A 115 6.24 1.76 2.86
C SER A 115 5.40 1.20 1.72
N GLU A 116 6.05 0.53 0.77
CA GLU A 116 5.37 -0.20 -0.32
C GLU A 116 4.40 -1.30 0.19
N SER A 117 4.66 -1.84 1.38
CA SER A 117 3.77 -2.79 2.07
C SER A 117 2.63 -2.11 2.84
N ALA A 118 2.43 -0.80 2.64
CA ALA A 118 1.49 0.05 3.35
C ALA A 118 1.62 0.01 4.88
N SER A 119 2.82 -0.29 5.38
CA SER A 119 3.15 -0.24 6.81
C SER A 119 3.82 1.09 7.13
N ILE A 120 3.72 1.54 8.38
CA ILE A 120 4.36 2.79 8.77
C ILE A 120 5.88 2.57 8.78
N LYS A 121 6.60 3.41 8.04
CA LYS A 121 8.06 3.45 7.96
C LYS A 121 8.55 4.73 8.64
N ILE A 122 9.54 4.61 9.52
CA ILE A 122 10.16 5.76 10.18
C ILE A 122 11.13 6.46 9.23
N ILE A 123 11.14 7.80 9.30
CA ILE A 123 12.13 8.65 8.62
C ILE A 123 13.04 9.22 9.70
N ASP A 124 14.33 8.86 9.65
CA ASP A 124 15.35 9.46 10.49
C ASP A 124 15.90 10.70 9.80
N TYR A 125 15.53 11.90 10.29
CA TYR A 125 15.87 13.14 9.61
C TYR A 125 17.34 13.54 9.78
N ASP A 126 17.91 13.25 10.94
CA ASP A 126 19.23 13.73 11.37
C ASP A 126 20.21 12.59 11.67
N ASN A 127 19.85 11.35 11.31
CA ASN A 127 20.60 10.13 11.61
C ASN A 127 20.83 9.96 13.12
N SER A 128 19.87 10.39 13.94
CA SER A 128 19.96 10.31 15.41
C SER A 128 19.35 9.04 16.00
N LEU A 129 18.61 8.26 15.21
CA LEU A 129 18.04 7.00 15.64
C LEU A 129 19.08 5.87 15.52
N THR A 130 19.26 5.13 16.60
CA THR A 130 19.98 3.85 16.53
C THR A 130 19.09 2.79 15.89
N GLU A 131 19.66 1.66 15.46
CA GLU A 131 18.87 0.52 14.95
C GLU A 131 17.81 0.05 15.97
N ASN A 132 18.16 0.07 17.26
CA ASN A 132 17.23 -0.26 18.34
C ASN A 132 16.09 0.77 18.44
N ASP A 133 16.40 2.06 18.35
CA ASP A 133 15.37 3.11 18.39
C ASP A 133 14.40 2.98 17.21
N THR A 134 14.93 2.76 16.01
CA THR A 134 14.11 2.55 14.81
C THR A 134 13.24 1.31 14.94
N SER A 135 13.77 0.20 15.49
CA SER A 135 12.98 -1.02 15.74
C SER A 135 11.85 -0.78 16.74
N VAL A 136 12.14 -0.12 17.87
CA VAL A 136 11.14 0.21 18.89
C VAL A 136 10.06 1.13 18.32
N LEU A 137 10.45 2.21 17.64
CA LEU A 137 9.51 3.14 16.99
C LEU A 137 8.63 2.45 15.97
N THR A 138 9.23 1.65 15.09
CA THR A 138 8.52 0.94 14.03
C THR A 138 7.48 -0.01 14.62
N HIS A 139 7.86 -0.78 15.66
CA HIS A 139 6.92 -1.68 16.34
C HIS A 139 5.80 -0.91 17.04
N ALA A 140 6.15 0.11 17.84
CA ALA A 140 5.19 0.87 18.62
C ALA A 140 4.17 1.58 17.72
N ILE A 141 4.61 2.30 16.68
CA ILE A 141 3.72 3.11 15.84
C ILE A 141 2.79 2.24 14.97
N ASN A 142 3.28 1.09 14.46
CA ASN A 142 2.47 0.18 13.65
C ASN A 142 1.44 -0.61 14.46
N GLY A 143 1.68 -0.77 15.76
CA GLY A 143 0.76 -1.43 16.70
C GLY A 143 -0.12 -0.45 17.49
N PHE A 144 0.04 0.85 17.29
CA PHE A 144 -0.67 1.85 18.08
C PHE A 144 -2.10 2.03 17.57
N ARG A 145 -3.05 1.33 18.20
CA ARG A 145 -4.49 1.43 17.91
C ARG A 145 -4.74 1.24 16.41
N GLU A 146 -5.66 2.00 15.82
CA GLU A 146 -5.99 1.99 14.40
C GLU A 146 -5.12 2.98 13.58
N PHE A 147 -4.00 3.46 14.10
CA PHE A 147 -3.24 4.56 13.47
C PHE A 147 -2.75 4.23 12.07
N LYS A 148 -2.27 3.00 11.88
CA LYS A 148 -1.83 2.50 10.58
C LYS A 148 -3.01 2.45 9.60
N GLU A 149 -4.15 1.91 10.01
CA GLU A 149 -5.35 1.85 9.18
C GLU A 149 -5.81 3.26 8.78
N GLN A 150 -5.80 4.22 9.70
CA GLN A 150 -6.13 5.63 9.42
C GLN A 150 -5.20 6.24 8.36
N LEU A 151 -3.88 6.02 8.47
CA LEU A 151 -2.91 6.48 7.46
C LEU A 151 -3.13 5.81 6.11
N GLN A 152 -3.47 4.52 6.10
CA GLN A 152 -3.78 3.79 4.87
C GLN A 152 -5.04 4.33 4.18
N HIS A 153 -6.09 4.65 4.94
CA HIS A 153 -7.30 5.29 4.42
C HIS A 153 -6.98 6.66 3.82
N HIS A 154 -6.28 7.51 4.58
CA HIS A 154 -5.89 8.83 4.12
C HIS A 154 -4.97 8.80 2.89
N ALA A 155 -4.01 7.87 2.84
CA ALA A 155 -3.16 7.70 1.67
C ALA A 155 -3.96 7.37 0.40
N LYS A 156 -5.00 6.55 0.50
CA LYS A 156 -5.92 6.28 -0.63
C LYS A 156 -6.71 7.52 -1.03
N THR A 157 -7.12 8.35 -0.07
CA THR A 157 -7.77 9.64 -0.34
C THR A 157 -6.82 10.58 -1.09
N ILE A 158 -5.56 10.72 -0.63
CA ILE A 158 -4.52 11.50 -1.33
C ILE A 158 -4.32 10.97 -2.76
N MET A 159 -4.11 9.66 -2.95
CA MET A 159 -3.91 9.07 -4.29
C MET A 159 -5.10 9.36 -5.22
N THR A 160 -6.33 9.24 -4.69
CA THR A 160 -7.56 9.58 -5.43
C THR A 160 -7.62 11.06 -5.81
N LEU A 161 -7.23 11.96 -4.90
CA LEU A 161 -7.19 13.39 -5.17
C LEU A 161 -6.11 13.73 -6.21
N VAL A 162 -4.92 13.14 -6.12
CA VAL A 162 -3.86 13.31 -7.13
C VAL A 162 -4.33 12.89 -8.52
N ASP A 163 -5.11 11.81 -8.60
CA ASP A 163 -5.65 11.28 -9.86
C ASP A 163 -6.77 12.13 -10.47
N HIS A 164 -7.60 12.79 -9.67
CA HIS A 164 -8.87 13.38 -10.14
C HIS A 164 -9.03 14.88 -9.88
N ASP A 165 -8.30 15.46 -8.93
CA ASP A 165 -8.30 16.90 -8.67
C ASP A 165 -7.40 17.63 -9.68
N HIS A 166 -7.91 17.72 -10.91
CA HIS A 166 -7.21 18.36 -12.01
C HIS A 166 -7.02 19.87 -11.79
N GLU A 167 -7.80 20.51 -10.91
CA GLU A 167 -7.62 21.92 -10.58
C GLU A 167 -6.29 22.13 -9.85
N THR A 168 -5.99 21.28 -8.86
CA THR A 168 -4.75 21.36 -8.07
C THR A 168 -3.56 20.71 -8.80
N PHE A 169 -3.77 19.53 -9.38
CA PHE A 169 -2.68 18.69 -9.90
C PHE A 169 -2.57 18.70 -11.42
N GLY A 170 -3.57 19.20 -12.15
CA GLY A 170 -3.55 19.19 -13.63
C GLY A 170 -3.42 17.80 -14.27
N GLY A 171 -3.68 16.72 -13.52
CA GLY A 171 -3.50 15.34 -13.97
C GLY A 171 -2.06 14.97 -14.29
N ARG A 172 -1.06 15.73 -13.82
CA ARG A 172 0.35 15.60 -14.21
C ARG A 172 1.23 14.83 -13.25
N TYR A 173 0.73 14.45 -12.07
CA TYR A 173 1.53 13.76 -11.07
C TYR A 173 1.12 12.30 -10.98
N LYS A 174 2.07 11.45 -10.58
CA LYS A 174 1.83 10.05 -10.27
C LYS A 174 2.17 9.80 -8.80
N LEU A 175 1.19 9.34 -8.06
CA LEU A 175 1.37 8.90 -6.68
C LEU A 175 0.67 7.56 -6.50
N ASP A 176 1.42 6.56 -6.06
CA ASP A 176 0.91 5.25 -5.69
C ASP A 176 1.74 4.72 -4.51
N ILE A 177 1.43 3.52 -4.02
CA ILE A 177 2.12 2.99 -2.83
C ILE A 177 3.61 2.73 -3.06
N SER A 178 4.04 2.53 -4.31
CA SER A 178 5.44 2.23 -4.64
C SER A 178 6.35 3.45 -4.44
N ASN A 179 5.84 4.66 -4.69
CA ASN A 179 6.60 5.90 -4.52
C ASN A 179 6.14 6.76 -3.32
N PHE A 180 5.11 6.32 -2.58
CA PHE A 180 4.53 7.11 -1.48
C PHE A 180 5.57 7.51 -0.43
N GLN A 181 6.48 6.59 -0.08
CA GLN A 181 7.51 6.81 0.93
C GLN A 181 8.52 7.91 0.56
N ASP A 182 8.69 8.17 -0.74
CA ASP A 182 9.63 9.18 -1.24
C ASP A 182 8.97 10.54 -1.46
N VAL A 183 7.63 10.56 -1.52
CA VAL A 183 6.84 11.76 -1.77
C VAL A 183 6.28 12.34 -0.48
N ILE A 184 5.63 11.51 0.34
CA ILE A 184 4.83 11.94 1.48
C ILE A 184 5.57 11.67 2.79
N ASP A 185 5.60 12.70 3.62
CA ASP A 185 6.14 12.71 4.97
C ASP A 185 5.05 13.21 5.93
N TYR A 186 4.40 12.25 6.59
CA TYR A 186 3.37 12.54 7.58
C TYR A 186 3.92 13.22 8.83
N GLY A 187 5.20 13.04 9.14
CA GLY A 187 5.82 13.75 10.27
C GLY A 187 5.78 15.27 10.05
N LYS A 188 6.10 15.73 8.84
CA LYS A 188 5.98 17.15 8.47
C LYS A 188 4.54 17.64 8.44
N ILE A 189 3.63 16.83 7.90
CA ILE A 189 2.19 17.16 7.88
C ILE A 189 1.67 17.35 9.32
N MET A 190 1.95 16.42 10.23
CA MET A 190 1.48 16.52 11.62
C MET A 190 2.15 17.64 12.41
N ASN A 191 3.33 18.12 11.97
CA ASN A 191 4.04 19.22 12.63
C ASN A 191 3.59 20.62 12.15
N THR A 192 2.58 20.70 11.28
CA THR A 192 1.96 21.97 10.88
C THR A 192 0.66 22.23 11.65
N SER A 193 0.09 23.42 11.53
CA SER A 193 -1.25 23.69 12.06
C SER A 193 -2.29 22.88 11.27
N VAL A 194 -3.37 22.46 11.93
CA VAL A 194 -4.49 21.71 11.29
C VAL A 194 -4.97 22.37 9.98
N GLN A 195 -5.04 23.71 9.93
CA GLN A 195 -5.47 24.46 8.75
C GLN A 195 -4.53 24.36 7.54
N LYS A 196 -3.28 23.92 7.75
CA LYS A 196 -2.22 23.85 6.73
C LYS A 196 -1.84 22.41 6.36
N MET A 197 -2.41 21.41 7.01
CA MET A 197 -2.03 20.00 6.77
C MET A 197 -2.32 19.57 5.33
N GLN A 198 -3.45 20.02 4.78
CA GLN A 198 -3.81 19.75 3.39
C GLN A 198 -2.80 20.42 2.43
N ASP A 199 -2.50 21.70 2.65
CA ASP A 199 -1.51 22.42 1.83
C ASP A 199 -0.13 21.75 1.87
N GLU A 200 0.29 21.26 3.04
CA GLU A 200 1.59 20.61 3.23
C GLU A 200 1.72 19.34 2.38
N TRP A 201 0.74 18.43 2.42
CA TRP A 201 0.83 17.21 1.60
C TRP A 201 0.72 17.53 0.10
N ILE A 202 -0.08 18.54 -0.28
CA ILE A 202 -0.17 19.01 -1.67
C ILE A 202 1.21 19.49 -2.15
N GLN A 203 1.90 20.30 -1.34
CA GLN A 203 3.24 20.80 -1.68
C GLN A 203 4.26 19.66 -1.81
N GLN A 204 4.19 18.66 -0.94
CA GLN A 204 5.05 17.48 -1.02
C GLN A 204 4.83 16.71 -2.33
N VAL A 205 3.58 16.48 -2.75
CA VAL A 205 3.29 15.89 -4.07
C VAL A 205 3.85 16.74 -5.20
N GLN A 206 3.59 18.05 -5.18
CA GLN A 206 4.01 18.94 -6.27
C GLN A 206 5.53 19.05 -6.42
N SER A 207 6.26 18.86 -5.31
CA SER A 207 7.72 18.96 -5.24
C SER A 207 8.43 17.64 -5.53
N ASN A 208 7.87 16.52 -5.05
CA ASN A 208 8.60 15.25 -4.98
C ASN A 208 8.04 14.18 -5.92
N ALA A 209 6.75 14.23 -6.27
CA ALA A 209 6.14 13.19 -7.10
C ALA A 209 6.62 13.25 -8.55
N GLU A 210 6.79 12.07 -9.15
CA GLU A 210 7.07 11.95 -10.57
C GLU A 210 5.95 12.60 -11.39
N LYS A 211 6.36 13.32 -12.44
CA LYS A 211 5.42 13.84 -13.42
C LYS A 211 5.09 12.74 -14.42
N ARG A 212 3.82 12.63 -14.80
CA ARG A 212 3.40 11.77 -15.89
C ARG A 212 4.04 12.26 -17.18
N ASP A 213 4.63 11.34 -17.93
CA ASP A 213 5.06 11.59 -19.29
C ASP A 213 3.83 11.86 -20.14
N PHE A 214 3.48 13.14 -20.30
CA PHE A 214 2.67 13.56 -21.43
C PHE A 214 3.58 13.50 -22.64
N SER A 215 3.71 12.30 -23.24
CA SER A 215 4.06 12.23 -24.64
C SER A 215 3.01 13.08 -25.37
N TYR A 216 3.42 14.28 -25.79
CA TYR A 216 2.57 15.30 -26.39
C TYR A 216 1.69 14.69 -27.48
N ILE A 217 0.42 14.46 -27.19
CA ILE A 217 -0.58 14.51 -28.25
C ILE A 217 -1.07 15.95 -28.26
N SER A 218 -0.31 16.80 -28.95
CA SER A 218 -0.86 18.00 -29.55
C SER A 218 -1.93 17.57 -30.53
N LEU A 219 -3.18 17.43 -30.07
CA LEU A 219 -4.31 17.62 -30.97
C LEU A 219 -4.56 19.12 -31.04
N ALA A 220 -3.75 19.77 -31.89
CA ALA A 220 -4.26 20.89 -32.65
C ALA A 220 -5.34 20.32 -33.58
N VAL A 221 -6.59 20.77 -33.40
CA VAL A 221 -7.50 21.38 -34.38
C VAL A 221 -8.83 21.64 -33.68
#